data_AF-A0A2E7WJN4-F1
#
_entry.id   AF-A0A2E7WJN4-F1
#
_cell.length_a   1.000
_cell.length_b   1.000
_cell.length_c   1.000
_cell.angle_alpha   90.00
_cell.angle_beta   90.00
_cell.angle_gamma   90.00
#
_symmetry.space_group_name_H-M   'P 1'
#
loop_
_entity.id
_entity.type
_entity.pdbx_description
1 polymer ?
#
loop_
_entity_poly.entity_id
_entity_poly.type
_entity_poly.pdbx_seq_one_letter_code
_entity_poly.pdbx_strand_id
1 'polypeptide(L)'
;MLQGCSPSNPGVARLGNNQYILTRQAASGFHGLGAVKIDALREAENHCMVLGQTLLVTDTLDSRPPYLLGNLPRTEITFSCV
;
A
#
# COMPACT_ATOMS: atom_id res chain seq x y z
N MET A 1 -13.90 26.62 -2.23
CA MET A 1 -13.33 25.29 -2.53
C MET A 1 -12.83 24.70 -1.21
N LEU A 2 -13.63 23.86 -0.53
CA LEU A 2 -13.12 23.14 0.66
C LEU A 2 -12.10 22.12 0.15
N GLN A 3 -10.81 22.38 0.39
CA GLN A 3 -9.81 21.32 0.32
C GLN A 3 -10.03 20.41 1.53
N GLY A 4 -10.90 19.42 1.36
CA GLY A 4 -10.95 18.29 2.28
C GLY A 4 -9.60 17.58 2.17
N CYS A 5 -8.79 17.62 3.23
CA CYS A 5 -7.73 16.64 3.40
C CYS A 5 -8.43 15.28 3.50
N SER A 6 -8.58 14.59 2.36
CA SER A 6 -8.96 13.19 2.36
C SER A 6 -7.98 12.47 3.29
N PRO A 7 -8.44 11.75 4.33
CA PRO A 7 -7.56 10.98 5.19
C PRO A 7 -6.83 10.01 4.27
N SER A 8 -5.57 10.35 4.03
CA SER A 8 -4.87 9.94 2.82
C SER A 8 -4.63 8.45 2.93
N ASN A 9 -5.03 7.69 1.91
CA ASN A 9 -4.38 6.41 1.64
C ASN A 9 -2.88 6.67 1.73
N PRO A 10 -2.14 6.05 2.66
CA PRO A 10 -0.74 6.37 2.82
C PRO A 10 -0.04 5.98 1.51
N GLY A 11 0.32 6.96 0.71
CA GLY A 11 1.09 6.73 -0.51
C GLY A 11 2.47 6.15 -0.18
N VAL A 12 3.28 5.96 -1.21
CA VAL A 12 4.65 5.46 -1.03
C VAL A 12 5.46 6.42 -0.15
N ALA A 13 6.05 5.91 0.93
CA ALA A 13 7.00 6.61 1.78
C ALA A 13 8.40 5.98 1.65
N ARG A 14 9.45 6.79 1.76
CA ARG A 14 10.84 6.34 1.63
C ARG A 14 11.40 5.95 3.00
N LEU A 15 11.99 4.77 3.10
CA LEU A 15 12.69 4.28 4.30
C LEU A 15 14.19 4.59 4.27
N GLY A 16 14.78 4.72 3.09
CA GLY A 16 16.23 4.94 2.88
C GLY A 16 16.84 3.83 2.03
N ASN A 17 18.06 4.00 1.49
CA ASN A 17 18.76 2.99 0.70
C ASN A 17 17.92 2.36 -0.45
N ASN A 18 17.18 3.19 -1.19
CA ASN A 18 16.26 2.75 -2.24
C ASN A 18 15.13 1.80 -1.77
N GLN A 19 14.87 1.79 -0.46
CA GLN A 19 13.78 1.07 0.17
C GLN A 19 12.62 2.02 0.48
N TYR A 20 11.42 1.51 0.30
CA TYR A 20 10.15 2.20 0.37
C TYR A 20 9.13 1.34 1.12
N ILE A 21 8.14 2.02 1.68
CA ILE A 21 6.98 1.39 2.31
C ILE A 21 5.72 1.96 1.69
N LEU A 22 4.76 1.09 1.42
CA LEU A 22 3.43 1.45 0.97
C LEU A 22 2.41 0.80 1.87
N THR A 23 1.44 1.57 2.34
CA THR A 23 0.32 1.03 3.11
C THR A 23 -0.97 1.27 2.34
N ARG A 24 -1.77 0.22 2.18
CA ARG A 24 -3.13 0.33 1.65
C ARG A 24 -4.14 -0.29 2.60
N GLN A 25 -5.27 0.40 2.77
CA GLN A 25 -6.40 -0.06 3.55
C GLN A 25 -7.61 -0.17 2.62
N ALA A 26 -8.39 -1.24 2.79
CA ALA A 26 -9.68 -1.39 2.13
C ALA A 26 -10.61 -0.22 2.49
N ALA A 27 -11.47 0.17 1.56
CA ALA A 27 -12.61 1.03 1.85
C ALA A 27 -13.80 0.21 2.40
N SER A 28 -14.83 0.86 2.92
CA SER A 28 -16.08 0.17 3.28
C SER A 28 -16.72 -0.49 2.03
N GLY A 29 -17.16 -1.75 2.15
CA GLY A 29 -17.77 -2.50 1.03
C GLY A 29 -16.76 -3.24 0.13
N PHE A 30 -15.50 -3.31 0.53
CA PHE A 30 -14.43 -3.93 -0.26
C PHE A 30 -14.51 -5.47 -0.31
N HIS A 31 -14.03 -6.04 -1.42
CA HIS A 31 -14.18 -7.46 -1.77
C HIS A 31 -13.17 -8.42 -1.11
N GLY A 32 -12.25 -7.92 -0.27
CA GLY A 32 -11.31 -8.74 0.51
C GLY A 32 -9.85 -8.26 0.46
N LEU A 33 -9.02 -8.81 1.35
CA LEU A 33 -7.61 -8.44 1.52
C LEU A 33 -6.76 -8.64 0.26
N GLY A 34 -7.06 -9.67 -0.54
CA GLY A 34 -6.33 -9.96 -1.78
C GLY A 34 -6.41 -8.82 -2.80
N ALA A 35 -7.56 -8.16 -2.93
CA ALA A 35 -7.69 -7.00 -3.81
C ALA A 35 -6.89 -5.80 -3.28
N VAL A 36 -6.86 -5.56 -1.96
CA VAL A 36 -6.05 -4.49 -1.35
C VAL A 36 -4.57 -4.72 -1.63
N LYS A 37 -4.13 -5.99 -1.54
CA LYS A 37 -2.76 -6.41 -1.83
C LYS A 37 -2.37 -6.20 -3.30
N ILE A 38 -3.26 -6.54 -4.24
CA ILE A 38 -3.01 -6.32 -5.67
C ILE A 38 -2.90 -4.82 -5.96
N ASP A 39 -3.77 -3.99 -5.39
CA ASP A 39 -3.72 -2.54 -5.58
C ASP A 39 -2.43 -1.94 -5.01
N ALA A 40 -1.98 -2.40 -3.84
CA ALA A 40 -0.71 -1.99 -3.27
C ALA A 40 0.49 -2.42 -4.14
N LEU A 41 0.51 -3.66 -4.65
CA LEU A 41 1.57 -4.13 -5.53
C LEU A 41 1.66 -3.30 -6.82
N ARG A 42 0.51 -3.00 -7.45
CA ARG A 42 0.45 -2.17 -8.67
C ARG A 42 0.99 -0.76 -8.45
N GLU A 43 0.73 -0.16 -7.30
CA GLU A 43 1.27 1.16 -6.99
C GLU A 43 2.77 1.12 -6.71
N ALA A 44 3.25 0.11 -5.99
CA ALA A 44 4.69 -0.07 -5.77
C ALA A 44 5.42 -0.28 -7.11
N GLU A 45 4.83 -1.07 -8.03
CA GLU A 45 5.34 -1.28 -9.38
C GLU A 45 5.39 0.03 -10.18
N ASN A 46 4.28 0.78 -10.21
CA ASN A 46 4.23 2.08 -10.88
C ASN A 46 5.28 3.05 -10.30
N HIS A 47 5.52 3.02 -9.00
CA HIS A 47 6.54 3.86 -8.38
C HIS A 47 7.94 3.54 -8.93
N CYS A 48 8.32 2.26 -8.98
CA CYS A 48 9.61 1.86 -9.52
C CYS A 48 9.70 2.09 -11.05
N MET A 49 8.61 1.88 -11.79
CA MET A 49 8.56 2.15 -13.23
C MET A 49 8.84 3.63 -13.56
N VAL A 50 8.30 4.57 -12.78
CA VAL A 50 8.58 6.01 -12.96
C VAL A 50 10.06 6.34 -12.69
N LEU A 51 10.74 5.54 -11.87
CA LEU A 51 12.18 5.64 -11.62
C LEU A 51 13.02 4.89 -12.67
N GLY A 52 12.40 4.17 -13.61
CA GLY A 52 13.10 3.33 -14.59
C GLY A 52 13.71 2.07 -13.96
N GLN A 53 13.20 1.62 -12.82
CA GLN A 53 13.71 0.50 -12.03
C GLN A 53 12.66 -0.61 -11.90
N THR A 54 13.09 -1.78 -11.45
CA THR A 54 12.22 -2.94 -11.22
C THR A 54 11.78 -3.01 -9.76
N LEU A 55 10.53 -3.40 -9.52
CA LEU A 55 10.01 -3.66 -8.18
C LEU A 55 10.64 -4.92 -7.58
N LEU A 56 11.26 -4.79 -6.40
CA LEU A 56 11.66 -5.89 -5.55
C LEU A 56 10.92 -5.80 -4.21
N VAL A 57 9.91 -6.64 -4.01
CA VAL A 57 9.21 -6.74 -2.72
C VAL A 57 10.12 -7.42 -1.69
N THR A 58 10.37 -6.74 -0.57
CA THR A 58 11.24 -7.20 0.51
C THR A 58 10.47 -7.74 1.71
N ASP A 59 9.29 -7.19 1.99
CA ASP A 59 8.40 -7.67 3.04
C ASP A 59 6.94 -7.36 2.72
N THR A 60 6.03 -8.12 3.32
CA THR A 60 4.60 -7.84 3.24
C THR A 60 3.91 -8.17 4.57
N LEU A 61 3.34 -7.14 5.18
CA LEU A 61 2.56 -7.26 6.40
C LEU A 61 1.08 -7.08 6.10
N ASP A 62 0.36 -8.19 6.18
CA ASP A 62 -1.09 -8.24 6.00
C ASP A 62 -1.78 -8.19 7.36
N SER A 63 -2.85 -7.38 7.48
CA SER A 63 -3.72 -7.46 8.64
C SER A 63 -4.38 -8.84 8.70
N ARG A 64 -4.72 -9.28 9.92
CA ARG A 64 -5.32 -10.59 10.15
C ARG A 64 -6.74 -10.42 10.70
N PRO A 65 -7.69 -11.30 10.30
CA PRO A 65 -9.03 -11.30 10.85
C PRO A 65 -9.02 -11.63 12.35
N PRO A 66 -10.06 -11.24 13.12
CA PRO A 66 -11.34 -10.71 12.65
C PRO A 66 -11.36 -9.18 12.40
N TYR A 67 -11.93 -8.77 11.26
CA TYR A 67 -12.13 -7.37 10.86
C TYR A 67 -13.49 -6.86 11.39
N LEU A 68 -13.54 -6.51 12.67
CA LEU A 68 -14.76 -6.05 13.35
C LEU A 68 -14.67 -4.56 13.70
N LEU A 69 -15.83 -3.92 13.85
CA LEU A 69 -15.98 -2.56 14.40
C LEU A 69 -15.14 -1.47 13.69
N GLY A 70 -15.08 -1.50 12.35
CA GLY A 70 -14.38 -0.48 11.56
C GLY A 70 -12.88 -0.74 11.33
N ASN A 71 -12.34 -1.88 11.81
CA ASN A 71 -11.03 -2.34 11.39
C ASN A 71 -11.11 -2.93 9.97
N LEU A 72 -10.62 -2.20 8.98
CA LEU A 72 -10.65 -2.63 7.57
C LEU A 72 -9.39 -3.43 7.22
N PRO A 73 -9.48 -4.41 6.29
CA PRO A 73 -8.30 -5.10 5.76
C PRO A 73 -7.21 -4.10 5.32
N ARG A 74 -5.97 -4.33 5.75
CA ARG A 74 -4.81 -3.49 5.48
C ARG A 74 -3.68 -4.38 4.99
N THR A 75 -2.94 -3.89 4.01
CA THR A 75 -1.66 -4.47 3.59
C THR A 75 -0.59 -3.39 3.68
N GLU A 76 0.60 -3.78 4.08
CA GLU A 76 1.78 -2.94 4.06
C GLU A 76 2.86 -3.69 3.30
N ILE A 77 3.45 -3.05 2.30
CA ILE A 77 4.47 -3.63 1.44
C ILE A 77 5.73 -2.82 1.64
N THR A 78 6.80 -3.48 2.06
CA THR A 78 8.14 -2.91 2.02
C THR A 78 8.83 -3.40 0.77
N PHE A 79 9.35 -2.50 -0.04
CA PHE A 79 9.94 -2.83 -1.33
C PHE A 79 11.13 -1.94 -1.64
N SER A 80 11.99 -2.41 -2.55
CA SER A 80 13.06 -1.63 -3.13
C SER A 80 12.84 -1.47 -4.62
N CYS A 81 13.29 -0.35 -5.17
CA CYS A 81 13.42 -0.19 -6.61
C CYS A 81 14.87 -0.48 -6.99
N VAL A 82 15.10 -1.47 -7.84
CA VAL A 82 16.43 -1.93 -8.26
C VAL A 82 16.64 -1.77 -9.75
#